data_AF-A0A2Z2K7W4-F1
#
_entry.id   AF-A0A2Z2K7W4-F1
#
_cell.length_a   1.000
_cell.length_b   1.000
_cell.length_c   1.000
_cell.angle_alpha   90.00
_cell.angle_beta   90.00
_cell.angle_gamma   90.00
#
_symmetry.space_group_name_H-M   'P 1'
#
loop_
_entity.id
_entity.type
_entity.pdbx_description
1 polymer ?
#
loop_
_entity_poly.entity_id
_entity_poly.type
_entity_poly.pdbx_seq_one_letter_code
_entity_poly.pdbx_strand_id
1 'polypeptide(L)'
;MLDTKHLEYQNCTIKSVTQDKFPDDIIIMVGLEDGNKEKVKIMSKGMYIDQLKEMKAGERERCVWAYGNSDIDLYKRDDGYLLYHSPHEGLYIKYWLAEGEFENMFV
;
A
#
# COMPACT_ATOMS: atom_id res chain seq x y z
N MET A 1 -3.88 -23.90 16.69
CA MET A 1 -3.15 -23.23 15.59
C MET A 1 -4.06 -22.14 15.09
N LEU A 2 -3.64 -20.88 15.16
CA LEU A 2 -4.30 -19.83 14.40
C LEU A 2 -4.05 -20.13 12.92
N ASP A 3 -5.12 -20.29 12.14
CA ASP A 3 -5.02 -20.57 10.72
C ASP A 3 -4.66 -19.26 10.01
N THR A 4 -3.43 -19.17 9.50
CA THR A 4 -2.95 -17.96 8.84
C THR A 4 -3.46 -17.93 7.41
N LYS A 5 -4.27 -16.92 7.09
CA LYS A 5 -4.82 -16.70 5.75
C LYS A 5 -3.92 -15.78 4.94
N HIS A 6 -3.63 -16.19 3.71
CA HIS A 6 -2.95 -15.37 2.71
C HIS A 6 -3.88 -15.05 1.55
N LEU A 7 -4.01 -13.77 1.23
CA LEU A 7 -4.74 -13.26 0.06
C LEU A 7 -3.78 -12.54 -0.87
N GLU A 8 -3.95 -12.71 -2.18
CA GLU A 8 -3.13 -12.06 -3.19
C GLU A 8 -3.99 -11.57 -4.34
N TYR A 9 -3.79 -10.32 -4.72
CA TYR A 9 -4.55 -9.61 -5.73
C TYR A 9 -3.62 -8.98 -6.77
N GLN A 10 -4.01 -9.10 -8.04
CA GLN A 10 -3.27 -8.62 -9.20
C GLN A 10 -3.96 -7.40 -9.82
N ASN A 11 -3.21 -6.59 -10.58
CA ASN A 11 -3.71 -5.43 -11.32
C ASN A 11 -4.51 -4.44 -10.44
N CYS A 12 -4.01 -4.19 -9.24
CA CYS A 12 -4.61 -3.24 -8.32
C CYS A 12 -4.22 -1.80 -8.70
N THR A 13 -5.09 -0.83 -8.39
CA THR A 13 -4.80 0.60 -8.55
C THR A 13 -4.97 1.36 -7.23
N ILE A 14 -4.22 2.44 -7.06
CA ILE A 14 -4.28 3.31 -5.87
C ILE A 14 -5.08 4.57 -6.18
N LYS A 15 -5.97 4.90 -5.25
CA LYS A 15 -6.60 6.21 -5.16
C LYS A 15 -6.29 6.88 -3.82
N SER A 16 -5.60 8.02 -3.86
CA SER A 16 -5.48 8.92 -2.71
C SER A 16 -6.82 9.61 -2.41
N VAL A 17 -7.13 9.81 -1.12
CA VAL A 17 -8.36 10.49 -0.68
C VAL A 17 -8.16 11.94 -0.20
N THR A 18 -6.96 12.50 -0.27
CA THR A 18 -6.71 13.91 0.10
C THR A 18 -5.91 14.62 -0.99
N GLN A 19 -6.36 15.81 -1.41
CA GLN A 19 -5.82 16.56 -2.55
C GLN A 19 -4.76 17.63 -2.18
N ASP A 20 -4.56 17.93 -0.89
CA ASP A 20 -3.71 19.06 -0.45
C ASP A 20 -2.57 18.65 0.48
N LYS A 21 -2.43 17.35 0.74
CA LYS A 21 -1.42 16.75 1.62
C LYS A 21 -1.28 15.26 1.32
N PHE A 22 -0.20 14.66 1.79
CA PHE A 22 -0.03 13.22 1.74
C PHE A 22 -1.24 12.50 2.37
N PRO A 23 -1.79 11.44 1.73
CA PRO A 23 -3.00 10.75 2.20
C PRO A 23 -2.87 10.13 3.57
N ASP A 24 -3.90 10.36 4.39
CA ASP A 24 -4.13 9.59 5.63
C ASP A 24 -4.70 8.19 5.33
N ASP A 25 -5.25 7.98 4.12
CA ASP A 25 -5.74 6.69 3.65
C ASP A 25 -5.47 6.52 2.15
N ILE A 26 -5.16 5.31 1.73
CA ILE A 26 -5.17 4.91 0.31
C ILE A 26 -6.32 3.92 0.09
N ILE A 27 -7.05 4.10 -1.00
CA ILE A 27 -8.05 3.14 -1.45
C ILE A 27 -7.39 2.32 -2.56
N ILE A 28 -7.27 1.02 -2.34
CA ILE A 28 -6.81 0.06 -3.31
C ILE A 28 -8.03 -0.52 -4.01
N MET A 29 -8.11 -0.32 -5.33
CA MET A 29 -9.10 -0.95 -6.18
C MET A 29 -8.57 -2.30 -6.61
N VAL A 30 -9.30 -3.37 -6.32
CA VAL A 30 -8.95 -4.73 -6.73
C VAL A 30 -9.72 -5.06 -8.01
N GLY A 31 -8.99 -5.37 -9.08
CA GLY A 31 -9.56 -5.76 -10.37
C GLY A 31 -10.16 -7.17 -10.33
N LEU A 32 -11.33 -7.30 -9.71
CA LEU A 32 -12.24 -8.44 -9.89
C LEU A 32 -13.43 -8.00 -10.76
N GLU A 33 -14.20 -8.96 -11.30
CA GLU A 33 -15.39 -8.71 -12.15
C GLU A 33 -16.44 -7.78 -11.51
N ASP A 34 -16.36 -7.54 -10.20
CA ASP A 34 -17.24 -6.72 -9.36
C ASP A 34 -16.61 -5.40 -8.88
N GLY A 35 -15.32 -5.15 -9.13
CA GLY A 35 -14.66 -3.87 -8.78
C GLY A 35 -14.48 -3.61 -7.28
N ASN A 36 -14.23 -4.67 -6.50
CA ASN A 36 -14.02 -4.60 -5.05
C ASN A 36 -12.97 -3.55 -4.64
N LYS A 37 -13.21 -2.90 -3.49
CA LYS A 37 -12.38 -1.82 -2.95
C LYS A 37 -11.90 -2.17 -1.57
N GLU A 38 -10.60 -2.05 -1.35
CA GLU A 38 -9.96 -2.20 -0.05
C GLU A 38 -9.41 -0.86 0.42
N LYS A 39 -9.72 -0.47 1.65
CA LYS A 39 -9.21 0.77 2.23
C LYS A 39 -8.03 0.44 3.14
N VAL A 40 -6.85 0.94 2.80
CA VAL A 40 -5.63 0.79 3.60
C VAL A 40 -5.30 2.13 4.24
N LYS A 41 -5.27 2.16 5.57
CA LYS A 41 -5.00 3.38 6.31
C LYS A 41 -3.49 3.61 6.45
N ILE A 42 -3.05 4.84 6.20
CA ILE A 42 -1.64 5.23 6.35
C ILE A 42 -1.54 6.23 7.49
N MET A 43 -0.61 6.00 8.42
CA MET A 43 -0.29 7.03 9.40
C MET A 43 0.60 8.08 8.74
N SER A 44 0.16 9.32 8.69
CA SER A 44 0.98 10.46 8.25
C SER A 44 1.94 10.89 9.37
N LYS A 45 2.88 10.01 9.76
CA LYS A 45 4.04 10.42 10.57
C LYS A 45 5.17 10.85 9.64
N GLY A 46 5.93 11.88 10.02
CA GLY A 46 7.01 12.45 9.21
C GLY A 46 7.96 11.37 8.65
N MET A 47 8.39 10.42 9.48
CA MET A 47 9.29 9.33 9.07
C MET A 47 8.77 8.44 7.93
N TYR A 48 7.45 8.27 7.79
CA TYR A 48 6.87 7.42 6.74
C TYR A 48 6.75 8.20 5.43
N ILE A 49 6.43 9.49 5.52
CA ILE A 49 6.40 10.41 4.38
C ILE A 49 7.81 10.51 3.77
N ASP A 50 8.85 10.59 4.59
CA ASP A 50 10.23 10.68 4.10
C ASP A 50 10.67 9.40 3.37
N GLN A 51 10.34 8.21 3.90
CA GLN A 51 10.59 6.96 3.20
C GLN A 51 9.90 6.91 1.83
N LEU A 52 8.65 7.36 1.74
CA LEU A 52 7.92 7.39 0.48
C LEU A 52 8.54 8.39 -0.50
N LYS A 53 9.04 9.54 -0.03
CA LYS A 53 9.80 10.48 -0.87
C LYS A 53 11.12 9.88 -1.36
N GLU A 54 11.89 9.21 -0.49
CA GLU A 54 13.12 8.51 -0.87
C GLU A 54 12.84 7.43 -1.93
N MET A 55 11.75 6.68 -1.77
CA MET A 55 11.32 5.68 -2.76
C MET A 55 10.95 6.34 -4.10
N LYS A 56 10.23 7.47 -4.07
CA LYS A 56 9.92 8.27 -5.27
C LYS A 56 11.18 8.78 -5.96
N ALA A 57 12.19 9.17 -5.20
CA ALA A 57 13.49 9.61 -5.71
C ALA A 57 14.36 8.45 -6.23
N GLY A 58 13.97 7.20 -6.00
CA GLY A 58 14.76 6.01 -6.38
C GLY A 58 15.88 5.67 -5.41
N GLU A 59 15.90 6.28 -4.22
CA GLU A 59 16.92 6.08 -3.18
C GLU A 59 16.58 4.91 -2.24
N ARG A 60 15.35 4.37 -2.35
CA ARG A 60 14.81 3.33 -1.48
C ARG A 60 13.95 2.32 -2.23
N GLU A 61 14.14 1.04 -1.92
CA GLU A 61 13.36 -0.08 -2.50
C GLU A 61 12.21 -0.58 -1.62
N ARG A 62 12.24 -0.29 -0.31
CA ARG A 62 11.21 -0.72 0.65
C ARG A 62 10.85 0.40 1.63
N CYS A 63 9.55 0.64 1.77
CA CYS A 63 8.96 1.52 2.76
C CYS A 63 8.17 0.67 3.77
N VAL A 64 8.31 0.97 5.06
CA VAL A 64 7.65 0.24 6.14
C VAL A 64 6.93 1.22 7.05
N TRP A 65 5.64 0.97 7.29
CA TRP A 65 4.83 1.75 8.22
C TRP A 65 3.83 0.89 8.97
N ALA A 66 3.42 1.37 10.14
CA ALA A 66 2.51 0.67 11.04
C ALA A 66 1.30 1.52 11.41
N TYR A 67 0.14 0.87 11.54
CA TYR A 67 -1.10 1.45 12.05
C TYR A 67 -1.75 0.51 13.07
N GLY A 68 -1.64 0.84 14.36
CA GLY A 68 -2.17 -0.03 15.42
C GLY A 68 -1.47 -1.39 15.39
N ASN A 69 -2.24 -2.46 15.19
CA ASN A 69 -1.74 -3.83 15.03
C ASN A 69 -1.56 -4.24 13.56
N SER A 70 -1.57 -3.27 12.64
CA SER A 70 -1.40 -3.51 11.22
C SER A 70 -0.02 -3.07 10.75
N ASP A 71 0.70 -3.98 10.10
CA ASP A 71 1.97 -3.70 9.42
C ASP A 71 1.74 -3.58 7.92
N ILE A 72 2.35 -2.57 7.31
CA ILE A 72 2.28 -2.33 5.88
C ILE A 72 3.71 -2.13 5.35
N ASP A 73 4.05 -2.93 4.36
CA ASP A 73 5.27 -2.79 3.58
C ASP A 73 4.91 -2.46 2.12
N LEU A 74 5.63 -1.53 1.53
CA LEU A 74 5.60 -1.28 0.10
C LEU A 74 6.97 -1.58 -0.47
N TYR A 75 7.02 -2.40 -1.51
CA TYR A 75 8.23 -2.77 -2.23
C TYR A 75 8.18 -2.24 -3.66
N LYS A 76 9.27 -1.65 -4.13
CA LYS A 76 9.49 -1.43 -5.56
C LYS A 76 9.88 -2.75 -6.22
N ARG A 77 9.33 -3.01 -7.40
CA ARG A 77 9.60 -4.18 -8.25
C ARG A 77 9.89 -3.69 -9.68
N ASP A 78 10.42 -4.57 -10.51
CA ASP A 78 10.85 -4.22 -11.88
C ASP A 78 9.67 -3.73 -12.75
N ASP A 79 8.45 -4.17 -12.45
CA ASP A 79 7.21 -3.93 -13.20
C ASP A 79 6.16 -3.13 -12.42
N GLY A 80 6.51 -2.58 -11.26
CA GLY A 80 5.60 -1.79 -10.43
C GLY A 80 5.90 -1.89 -8.95
N TYR A 81 4.86 -2.10 -8.14
CA TYR A 81 4.95 -2.10 -6.69
C TYR A 81 4.15 -3.23 -6.05
N LEU A 82 4.64 -3.74 -4.93
CA LEU A 82 3.94 -4.71 -4.09
C LEU A 82 3.63 -4.08 -2.75
N LEU A 83 2.34 -3.94 -2.43
CA LEU A 83 1.88 -3.57 -1.10
C LEU A 83 1.53 -4.84 -0.30
N TYR A 84 2.25 -5.07 0.77
CA TYR A 84 2.03 -6.16 1.73
C TYR A 84 1.35 -5.59 2.97
N HIS A 85 0.17 -6.07 3.31
CA HIS A 85 -0.65 -5.56 4.39
C HIS A 85 -1.06 -6.69 5.34
N SER A 86 -0.76 -6.53 6.62
CA SER A 86 -1.14 -7.45 7.70
C SER A 86 -2.15 -6.77 8.63
N PRO A 87 -3.45 -6.67 8.27
CA PRO A 87 -4.42 -5.87 9.02
C PRO A 87 -4.64 -6.33 10.46
N HIS A 88 -4.51 -7.62 10.74
CA HIS A 88 -4.58 -8.21 12.07
C HIS A 88 -3.83 -9.55 12.10
N GLU A 89 -3.65 -10.12 13.29
CA GLU A 89 -3.03 -11.42 13.46
C GLU A 89 -3.72 -12.49 12.59
N GLY A 90 -2.91 -13.30 11.90
CA GLY A 90 -3.40 -14.39 11.07
C GLY A 90 -3.95 -14.00 9.70
N LEU A 91 -3.86 -12.75 9.25
CA LEU A 91 -4.23 -12.35 7.88
C LEU A 91 -3.14 -11.51 7.22
N TYR A 92 -2.72 -11.95 6.04
CA TYR A 92 -1.78 -11.22 5.20
C TYR A 92 -2.34 -11.06 3.79
N ILE A 93 -2.26 -9.84 3.26
CA ILE A 93 -2.80 -9.48 1.96
C ILE A 93 -1.69 -8.86 1.11
N LYS A 94 -1.56 -9.32 -0.14
CA LYS A 94 -0.66 -8.78 -1.16
C LYS A 94 -1.46 -8.11 -2.25
N TYR A 95 -1.09 -6.88 -2.59
CA TYR A 95 -1.65 -6.13 -3.70
C TYR A 95 -0.53 -5.78 -4.69
N TRP A 96 -0.65 -6.27 -5.91
CA TRP A 96 0.26 -5.93 -7.00
C TRP A 96 -0.26 -4.72 -7.75
N LEU A 97 0.54 -3.67 -7.75
CA LEU A 97 0.25 -2.35 -8.29
C LEU A 97 1.12 -2.13 -9.52
N ALA A 98 0.52 -1.64 -10.60
CA ALA A 98 1.26 -1.33 -11.82
C ALA A 98 2.23 -0.15 -11.60
N GLU A 99 3.21 -0.03 -12.49
CA GLU A 99 4.02 1.19 -12.60
C GLU A 99 3.12 2.44 -12.77
N GLY A 100 3.44 3.53 -12.08
CA GLY A 100 2.62 4.76 -12.10
C GLY A 100 1.57 4.85 -10.98
N GLU A 101 1.19 3.73 -10.35
CA GLU A 101 0.17 3.74 -9.29
C GLU A 101 0.68 4.34 -7.97
N PHE A 102 1.99 4.27 -7.74
CA PHE A 102 2.61 4.86 -6.57
C PHE A 102 2.52 6.40 -6.57
N GLU A 103 2.62 7.01 -7.75
CA GLU A 103 2.56 8.45 -7.97
C GLU A 103 1.20 9.02 -7.52
N ASN A 104 0.14 8.21 -7.60
CA ASN A 104 -1.20 8.57 -7.12
C ASN A 104 -1.27 8.81 -5.60
N MET A 105 -0.21 8.49 -4.83
CA MET A 105 -0.10 8.80 -3.41
C MET A 105 0.37 10.24 -3.12
N PHE A 106 0.82 11.00 -4.11
CA PHE A 106 1.43 12.33 -3.93
C PHE A 106 0.66 13.47 -4.61
N VAL A 107 -0.59 13.21 -4.98
CA VAL A 107 -1.44 14.14 -5.76
C VAL A 107 -2.15 15.13 -4.85
#